data_AF-A0A238BK65-F1
#
_entry.id   AF-A0A238BK65-F1
#
_cell.length_a   1.000
_cell.length_b   1.000
_cell.length_c   1.000
_cell.angle_alpha   90.00
_cell.angle_beta   90.00
_cell.angle_gamma   90.00
#
_symmetry.space_group_name_H-M   'P 1'
#
loop_
_entity.id
_entity.type
_entity.pdbx_description
1 polymer ?
#
loop_
_entity_poly.entity_id
_entity_poly.type
_entity_poly.pdbx_seq_one_letter_code
_entity_poly.pdbx_strand_id
1 'polypeptide(L)'
;MNSLETICCLLAHKLMFPKMFNILRGNHECPDINQMYGFQDELERKFPTNNEGITLWNAFNELFACLPFAALIKNKILCVHGGIGPELKSLDDIRKIKRPILYPMTSPLACSLLWSDPMLDLKGFIKNSLRGAGYFFGQEHFRNFFTKNNDSSSFASRKAILEGFICESIDSFSANVKPNP
;
A
#
# COMPACT_ATOMS: atom_id res chain seq x y z
N MET A 1 -8.48 -20.87 4.49
CA MET A 1 -7.52 -19.78 4.22
C MET A 1 -6.21 -20.11 4.92
N ASN A 2 -5.09 -19.71 4.30
CA ASN A 2 -3.74 -19.83 4.84
C ASN A 2 -3.08 -18.44 4.89
N SER A 3 -3.87 -17.44 5.31
CA SER A 3 -3.43 -16.04 5.32
C SER A 3 -2.34 -15.83 6.36
N LEU A 4 -2.43 -16.53 7.50
CA LEU A 4 -1.39 -16.52 8.54
C LEU A 4 -0.05 -17.02 8.01
N GLU A 5 -0.02 -18.20 7.38
CA GLU A 5 1.22 -18.76 6.84
C GLU A 5 1.81 -17.86 5.76
N THR A 6 0.95 -17.26 4.93
CA THR A 6 1.36 -16.32 3.88
C THR A 6 2.05 -15.10 4.47
N ILE A 7 1.44 -14.43 5.46
CA ILE A 7 2.05 -13.25 6.06
C ILE A 7 3.31 -13.60 6.87
N CYS A 8 3.33 -14.74 7.58
CA CYS A 8 4.53 -15.20 8.28
C CYS A 8 5.70 -15.47 7.32
N CYS A 9 5.44 -16.10 6.17
CA CYS A 9 6.43 -16.28 5.12
C CYS A 9 6.91 -14.93 4.56
N LEU A 10 5.94 -14.03 4.32
CA LEU A 10 6.08 -12.59 4.09
C LEU A 10 7.20 -11.95 4.93
N LEU A 11 6.93 -11.98 6.23
CA LEU A 11 7.73 -11.32 7.25
C LEU A 11 9.07 -12.01 7.46
N ALA A 12 9.14 -13.34 7.36
CA ALA A 12 10.40 -14.06 7.41
C ALA A 12 11.35 -13.60 6.29
N HIS A 13 10.87 -13.46 5.05
CA HIS A 13 11.68 -12.92 3.96
C HIS A 13 12.08 -11.46 4.21
N LYS A 14 11.19 -10.63 4.77
CA LYS A 14 11.53 -9.25 5.15
C LYS A 14 12.63 -9.19 6.21
N LEU A 15 12.62 -10.09 7.19
CA LEU A 15 13.64 -10.17 8.23
C LEU A 15 14.97 -10.68 7.70
N MET A 16 14.95 -11.69 6.83
CA MET A 16 16.15 -12.28 6.22
C MET A 16 16.80 -11.36 5.19
N PHE A 17 16.00 -10.64 4.39
CA PHE A 17 16.47 -9.81 3.29
C PHE A 17 15.92 -8.38 3.38
N PRO A 18 16.21 -7.62 4.46
CA PRO A 18 15.54 -6.35 4.77
C PRO A 18 15.73 -5.25 3.72
N LYS A 19 16.80 -5.32 2.92
CA LYS A 19 17.08 -4.37 1.83
C LYS A 19 16.51 -4.79 0.47
N MET A 20 16.19 -6.06 0.27
CA MET A 20 15.73 -6.59 -1.01
C MET A 20 14.22 -6.84 -1.00
N PHE A 21 13.68 -7.28 0.12
CA PHE A 21 12.29 -7.61 0.27
C PHE A 21 11.53 -6.44 0.88
N ASN A 22 10.53 -5.92 0.17
CA ASN A 22 9.70 -4.81 0.63
C ASN A 22 8.23 -5.20 0.54
N ILE A 23 7.48 -4.94 1.61
CA ILE A 23 6.06 -5.26 1.73
C ILE A 23 5.33 -3.92 1.75
N LEU A 24 4.42 -3.72 0.80
CA LEU A 24 3.49 -2.60 0.81
C LEU A 24 2.20 -3.03 1.50
N ARG A 25 1.49 -2.05 2.06
CA ARG A 25 0.17 -2.25 2.64
C ARG A 25 -0.87 -2.40 1.52
N GLY A 26 -1.74 -3.39 1.64
CA GLY A 26 -2.96 -3.50 0.85
C GLY A 26 -4.21 -3.08 1.61
N ASN A 27 -5.36 -3.13 0.94
CA ASN A 27 -6.64 -2.77 1.56
C ASN A 27 -7.13 -3.83 2.57
N HIS A 28 -6.74 -5.11 2.40
CA HIS A 28 -7.03 -6.19 3.35
C HIS A 28 -6.17 -6.11 4.61
N GLU A 29 -5.04 -5.43 4.61
CA GLU A 29 -4.24 -5.14 5.82
C GLU A 29 -4.84 -4.00 6.65
N CYS A 30 -6.14 -4.11 6.94
CA CYS A 30 -6.97 -3.19 7.71
C CYS A 30 -7.92 -4.01 8.61
N PRO A 31 -8.12 -3.64 9.90
CA PRO A 31 -8.90 -4.44 10.85
C PRO A 31 -10.29 -4.81 10.33
N ASP A 32 -11.06 -3.83 9.87
CA ASP A 32 -12.44 -4.03 9.40
C ASP A 32 -12.51 -5.02 8.23
N ILE A 33 -11.51 -4.99 7.35
CA ILE A 33 -11.49 -5.80 6.13
C ILE A 33 -11.01 -7.21 6.46
N ASN A 34 -9.87 -7.36 7.15
CA ASN A 34 -9.38 -8.69 7.46
C ASN A 34 -10.29 -9.44 8.44
N GLN A 35 -11.04 -8.75 9.31
CA GLN A 35 -12.10 -9.34 10.11
C GLN A 35 -13.24 -9.83 9.21
N MET A 36 -13.80 -8.95 8.37
CA MET A 36 -14.91 -9.30 7.48
C MET A 36 -14.60 -10.45 6.52
N TYR A 37 -13.35 -10.54 6.06
CA TYR A 37 -12.90 -11.57 5.12
C TYR A 37 -12.20 -12.76 5.81
N GLY A 38 -12.35 -12.93 7.12
CA GLY A 38 -12.08 -14.20 7.81
C GLY A 38 -10.62 -14.43 8.26
N PHE A 39 -9.76 -13.41 8.26
CA PHE A 39 -8.43 -13.54 8.86
C PHE A 39 -8.51 -13.65 10.38
N GLN A 40 -9.37 -12.85 11.02
CA GLN A 40 -9.60 -12.97 12.46
C GLN A 40 -10.09 -14.38 12.82
N ASP A 41 -11.12 -14.86 12.13
CA ASP A 41 -11.65 -16.21 12.30
C ASP A 41 -10.58 -17.30 12.08
N GLU A 42 -9.68 -17.11 11.11
CA GLU A 42 -8.56 -18.03 10.87
C GLU A 42 -7.66 -18.13 12.10
N LEU A 43 -7.31 -16.99 12.72
CA LEU A 43 -6.47 -16.94 13.90
C LEU A 43 -7.17 -17.53 15.13
N GLU A 44 -8.43 -17.17 15.37
CA GLU A 44 -9.21 -17.71 16.49
C GLU A 44 -9.40 -19.22 16.38
N ARG A 45 -9.61 -19.75 15.16
CA ARG A 45 -9.71 -21.19 14.93
C ARG A 45 -8.38 -21.93 15.14
N LYS A 46 -7.25 -21.33 14.76
CA LYS A 46 -5.91 -21.93 14.92
C LYS A 46 -5.38 -21.82 16.35
N PHE A 47 -5.78 -20.78 17.08
CA PHE A 47 -5.35 -20.47 18.45
C PHE A 47 -6.56 -20.18 19.37
N PRO A 48 -7.35 -21.23 19.72
CA PRO A 48 -8.64 -21.06 20.41
C PRO A 48 -8.53 -20.86 21.93
N THR A 49 -7.34 -21.01 22.51
CA THR A 49 -7.14 -20.98 23.97
C THR A 49 -6.69 -19.59 24.43
N ASN A 50 -7.09 -19.16 25.62
CA ASN A 50 -6.63 -17.94 26.27
C ASN A 50 -6.74 -16.64 25.44
N ASN A 51 -7.69 -16.56 24.50
CA ASN A 51 -7.85 -15.46 23.54
C ASN A 51 -6.63 -15.18 22.65
N GLU A 52 -5.73 -16.16 22.46
CA GLU A 52 -4.51 -16.00 21.68
C GLU A 52 -4.77 -15.57 20.24
N GLY A 53 -5.81 -16.11 19.59
CA GLY A 53 -6.19 -15.70 18.23
C GLY A 53 -6.50 -14.20 18.11
N ILE A 54 -7.24 -13.64 19.08
CA ILE A 54 -7.56 -12.21 19.14
C ILE A 54 -6.30 -11.39 19.45
N THR A 55 -5.46 -11.86 20.38
CA THR A 55 -4.18 -11.20 20.69
C THR A 55 -3.27 -11.13 19.46
N LEU A 56 -3.16 -12.21 18.69
CA LEU A 56 -2.42 -12.25 17.43
C LEU A 56 -3.04 -11.33 16.39
N TRP A 57 -4.37 -11.33 16.26
CA TRP A 57 -5.07 -10.45 15.33
C TRP A 57 -4.77 -8.96 15.60
N ASN A 58 -4.79 -8.55 16.87
CA ASN A 58 -4.41 -7.20 17.27
C ASN A 58 -2.95 -6.88 16.91
N ALA A 59 -2.02 -7.80 17.21
CA ALA A 59 -0.61 -7.63 16.88
C ALA A 59 -0.35 -7.51 15.36
N PHE A 60 -1.04 -8.31 14.54
CA PHE A 60 -0.96 -8.20 13.09
C PHE A 60 -1.50 -6.85 12.59
N ASN A 61 -2.60 -6.35 13.16
CA ASN A 61 -3.15 -5.05 12.79
C ASN A 61 -2.22 -3.88 13.17
N GLU A 62 -1.52 -3.96 14.31
CA GLU A 62 -0.47 -2.98 14.65
C GLU A 62 0.71 -3.02 13.66
N LEU A 63 1.13 -4.22 13.25
CA LEU A 63 2.14 -4.39 12.20
C LEU A 63 1.68 -3.81 10.86
N PHE A 64 0.46 -4.13 10.44
CA PHE A 64 -0.15 -3.63 9.20
C PHE A 64 -0.27 -2.11 9.20
N ALA A 65 -0.58 -1.50 10.35
CA ALA A 65 -0.61 -0.06 10.50
C ALA A 65 0.74 0.62 10.20
N CYS A 66 1.84 -0.12 10.37
CA CYS A 66 3.19 0.35 10.09
C CYS A 66 3.63 0.15 8.64
N LEU A 67 2.92 -0.63 7.82
CA LEU A 67 3.33 -0.92 6.45
C LEU A 67 3.30 0.34 5.55
N PRO A 68 4.27 0.50 4.63
CA PRO A 68 4.30 1.61 3.68
C PRO A 68 3.18 1.50 2.64
N PHE A 69 2.63 2.63 2.21
CA PHE A 69 1.56 2.66 1.20
C PHE A 69 2.07 2.62 -0.24
N ALA A 70 3.33 2.97 -0.47
CA ALA A 70 3.89 3.07 -1.80
C ALA A 70 5.39 2.75 -1.84
N ALA A 71 5.87 2.33 -3.01
CA ALA A 71 7.29 2.27 -3.35
C ALA A 71 7.54 3.01 -4.67
N LEU A 72 8.73 3.60 -4.80
CA LEU A 72 9.18 4.21 -6.05
C LEU A 72 10.43 3.48 -6.53
N ILE A 73 10.34 2.80 -7.67
CA ILE A 73 11.42 1.99 -8.22
C ILE A 73 12.15 2.79 -9.27
N LYS A 74 13.48 2.92 -9.08
CA LYS A 74 14.39 3.63 -9.99
C LYS A 74 13.89 5.03 -10.37
N ASN A 75 13.23 5.72 -9.44
CA ASN A 75 12.57 7.02 -9.63
C ASN A 75 11.59 7.10 -10.81
N LYS A 76 11.03 5.96 -11.24
CA LYS A 76 10.24 5.85 -12.48
C LYS A 76 8.91 5.13 -12.31
N ILE A 77 8.86 4.11 -11.46
CA ILE A 77 7.66 3.28 -11.30
C ILE A 77 7.14 3.48 -9.88
N LEU A 78 5.95 4.07 -9.76
CA LEU A 78 5.22 4.12 -8.50
C LEU A 78 4.39 2.85 -8.35
N CYS A 79 4.63 2.13 -7.27
CA CYS A 79 3.87 0.96 -6.86
C CYS A 79 2.99 1.36 -5.68
N VAL A 80 1.69 1.12 -5.81
CA VAL A 80 0.65 1.30 -4.79
C VAL A 80 -0.31 0.12 -4.91
N HIS A 81 -1.10 -0.15 -3.88
CA HIS A 81 -2.02 -1.28 -3.93
C HIS A 81 -3.22 -1.02 -4.84
N GLY A 82 -3.95 0.06 -4.59
CA GLY A 82 -5.10 0.49 -5.38
C GLY A 82 -4.65 1.40 -6.51
N GLY A 83 -4.69 2.71 -6.28
CA GLY A 83 -4.36 3.66 -7.33
C GLY A 83 -4.16 5.07 -6.81
N ILE A 84 -4.55 6.04 -7.62
CA ILE A 84 -4.41 7.46 -7.27
C ILE A 84 -5.77 8.09 -6.98
N GLY A 85 -5.75 9.23 -6.30
CA GLY A 85 -6.92 10.04 -6.01
C GLY A 85 -6.64 11.53 -6.25
N PRO A 86 -7.68 12.38 -6.25
CA PRO A 86 -7.53 13.81 -6.45
C PRO A 86 -6.67 14.47 -5.36
N GLU A 87 -6.41 13.82 -4.23
CA GLU A 87 -5.59 14.33 -3.13
C GLU A 87 -4.09 14.21 -3.41
N LEU A 88 -3.68 13.34 -4.34
CA LEU A 88 -2.27 13.14 -4.68
C LEU A 88 -1.82 14.22 -5.68
N LYS A 89 -1.00 15.18 -5.23
CA LYS A 89 -0.45 16.26 -6.08
C LYS A 89 1.03 16.05 -6.40
N SER A 90 1.76 15.46 -5.47
CA SER A 90 3.19 15.18 -5.57
C SER A 90 3.57 13.91 -4.83
N LEU A 91 4.76 13.37 -5.10
CA LEU A 91 5.31 12.25 -4.32
C LEU A 91 5.57 12.63 -2.86
N ASP A 92 5.74 13.92 -2.55
CA ASP A 92 5.90 14.41 -1.18
C ASP A 92 4.64 14.25 -0.35
N ASP A 93 3.46 14.26 -0.96
CA ASP A 93 2.20 14.04 -0.24
C ASP A 93 2.16 12.62 0.35
N ILE A 94 2.67 11.63 -0.39
CA ILE A 94 2.80 10.25 0.10
C ILE A 94 3.84 10.18 1.23
N ARG A 95 4.98 10.88 1.10
CA ARG A 95 6.04 10.92 2.13
C ARG A 95 5.55 11.53 3.44
N LYS A 96 4.59 12.45 3.38
CA LYS A 96 3.99 13.11 4.56
C LYS A 96 2.98 12.24 5.31
N ILE A 97 2.55 11.10 4.75
CA ILE A 97 1.65 10.17 5.45
C ILE A 97 2.36 9.63 6.69
N LYS A 98 1.93 10.08 7.88
CA LYS A 98 2.46 9.61 9.15
C LYS A 98 1.94 8.20 9.43
N ARG A 99 2.86 7.28 9.75
CA ARG A 99 2.55 5.92 10.21
C ARG A 99 2.95 5.80 11.70
N PRO A 100 2.30 4.95 12.50
CA PRO A 100 1.25 3.99 12.11
C PRO A 100 -0.12 4.63 11.83
N ILE A 101 -0.93 4.00 10.96
CA ILE A 101 -2.34 4.35 10.75
C ILE A 101 -3.17 3.08 10.87
N LEU A 102 -3.97 2.94 11.92
CA LEU A 102 -4.78 1.72 12.07
C LEU A 102 -5.88 1.65 10.99
N TYR A 103 -6.61 2.75 10.79
CA TYR A 103 -7.73 2.86 9.85
C TYR A 103 -7.42 3.80 8.67
N PRO A 104 -6.82 3.30 7.57
CA PRO A 104 -6.38 4.15 6.45
C PRO A 104 -7.53 4.86 5.72
N MET A 105 -8.78 4.37 5.84
CA MET A 105 -9.96 5.02 5.25
C MET A 105 -10.24 6.42 5.82
N THR A 106 -9.73 6.73 7.02
CA THR A 106 -9.85 8.06 7.65
C THR A 106 -8.99 9.13 6.97
N SER A 107 -7.96 8.71 6.21
CA SER A 107 -7.12 9.60 5.42
C SER A 107 -7.53 9.50 3.95
N PRO A 108 -8.02 10.58 3.32
CA PRO A 108 -8.42 10.55 1.92
C PRO A 108 -7.31 10.05 0.98
N LEU A 109 -6.06 10.48 1.20
CA LEU A 109 -4.94 10.03 0.38
C LEU A 109 -4.61 8.55 0.61
N ALA A 110 -4.52 8.09 1.86
CA ALA A 110 -4.25 6.67 2.14
C ALA A 110 -5.37 5.77 1.62
N CYS A 111 -6.63 6.22 1.74
CA CYS A 111 -7.80 5.57 1.17
C CYS A 111 -7.66 5.42 -0.35
N SER A 112 -7.33 6.49 -1.07
CA SER A 112 -7.10 6.45 -2.52
C SER A 112 -5.97 5.48 -2.92
N LEU A 113 -4.86 5.48 -2.18
CA LEU A 113 -3.72 4.59 -2.45
C LEU A 113 -4.06 3.10 -2.27
N LEU A 114 -5.07 2.77 -1.47
CA LEU A 114 -5.50 1.39 -1.20
C LEU A 114 -6.76 0.96 -1.97
N TRP A 115 -7.65 1.87 -2.34
CA TRP A 115 -9.00 1.51 -2.83
C TRP A 115 -9.36 2.05 -4.22
N SER A 116 -8.53 2.92 -4.80
CA SER A 116 -8.82 3.44 -6.13
C SER A 116 -8.57 2.40 -7.24
N ASP A 117 -9.44 2.37 -8.24
CA ASP A 117 -9.35 1.49 -9.41
C ASP A 117 -9.24 2.34 -10.70
N PRO A 118 -8.52 1.90 -11.75
CA PRO A 118 -8.53 2.59 -13.03
C PRO A 118 -9.87 2.39 -13.75
N MET A 119 -10.32 3.39 -14.50
CA MET A 119 -11.49 3.29 -15.38
C MET A 119 -11.13 3.76 -16.79
N LEU A 120 -11.48 2.93 -17.78
CA LEU A 120 -11.30 3.25 -19.19
C LEU A 120 -12.23 4.41 -19.58
N ASP A 121 -11.74 5.30 -20.44
CA ASP A 121 -12.45 6.45 -21.00
C ASP A 121 -12.98 7.49 -20.00
N LEU A 122 -12.73 7.30 -18.69
CA LEU A 122 -13.00 8.31 -17.68
C LEU A 122 -12.02 9.48 -17.83
N LYS A 123 -12.56 10.70 -17.80
CA LYS A 123 -11.77 11.91 -17.62
C LYS A 123 -11.91 12.39 -16.18
N GLY A 124 -10.81 12.45 -15.42
CA GLY A 124 -10.86 12.90 -14.03
C GLY A 124 -10.91 11.77 -13.01
N PHE A 125 -11.53 12.10 -11.87
CA PHE A 125 -11.77 11.20 -10.75
C PHE A 125 -13.27 11.19 -10.45
N ILE A 126 -13.83 10.00 -10.21
CA ILE A 126 -15.18 9.84 -9.67
C ILE A 126 -15.13 8.88 -8.48
N LYS A 127 -16.05 9.00 -7.53
CA LYS A 127 -16.09 8.08 -6.38
C LYS A 127 -16.26 6.64 -6.85
N ASN A 128 -15.50 5.72 -6.26
CA ASN A 128 -15.59 4.31 -6.61
C ASN A 128 -16.80 3.68 -5.91
N SER A 129 -17.93 3.61 -6.63
CA SER A 129 -19.17 3.02 -6.11
C SER A 129 -19.09 1.51 -5.93
N LEU A 130 -18.20 0.80 -6.63
CA LEU A 130 -18.05 -0.65 -6.51
C LEU A 130 -17.33 -1.05 -5.23
N ARG A 131 -16.33 -0.25 -4.82
CA ARG A 131 -15.58 -0.48 -3.58
C ARG A 131 -16.23 0.19 -2.36
N GLY A 132 -17.05 1.22 -2.56
CA GLY A 132 -17.55 2.09 -1.49
C GLY A 132 -16.48 3.01 -0.87
N ALA A 133 -15.24 2.97 -1.40
CA ALA A 133 -14.09 3.72 -0.93
C ALA A 133 -13.14 4.03 -2.11
N GLY A 134 -12.35 5.09 -2.01
CA GLY A 134 -11.44 5.51 -3.08
C GLY A 134 -12.16 6.08 -4.32
N TYR A 135 -11.47 6.05 -5.46
CA TYR A 135 -11.92 6.66 -6.71
C TYR A 135 -11.69 5.76 -7.91
N PHE A 136 -12.58 5.86 -8.90
CA PHE A 136 -12.18 5.57 -10.27
C PHE A 136 -11.34 6.72 -10.81
N PHE A 137 -10.26 6.40 -11.51
CA PHE A 137 -9.40 7.41 -12.13
C PHE A 137 -9.12 7.11 -13.61
N GLY A 138 -9.10 8.16 -14.41
CA GLY A 138 -8.68 8.10 -15.81
C GLY A 138 -7.17 7.88 -15.96
N GLN A 139 -6.76 7.11 -16.97
CA GLN A 139 -5.35 6.81 -17.22
C GLN A 139 -4.49 8.06 -17.51
N GLU A 140 -5.10 9.14 -17.98
CA GLU A 140 -4.43 10.42 -18.21
C GLU A 140 -3.89 11.03 -16.92
N HIS A 141 -4.53 10.82 -15.78
CA HIS A 141 -4.05 11.36 -14.50
C HIS A 141 -2.77 10.69 -14.05
N PHE A 142 -2.62 9.39 -14.33
CA PHE A 142 -1.36 8.70 -14.07
C PHE A 142 -0.25 9.30 -14.94
N ARG A 143 -0.49 9.44 -16.26
CA ARG A 143 0.49 10.05 -17.18
C ARG A 143 0.87 11.47 -16.77
N ASN A 144 -0.12 12.31 -16.51
CA ASN A 144 0.08 13.73 -16.15
C ASN A 144 0.82 13.89 -14.81
N PHE A 145 0.55 13.01 -13.83
CA PHE A 145 1.27 13.02 -12.57
C PHE A 145 2.78 12.78 -12.77
N PHE A 146 3.18 11.83 -13.63
CA PHE A 146 4.61 11.61 -13.92
C PHE A 146 5.22 12.69 -14.79
N THR A 147 4.49 13.24 -15.76
CA THR A 147 5.02 14.32 -16.61
C THR A 147 5.28 15.60 -15.81
N LYS A 148 4.43 15.93 -14.84
CA LYS A 148 4.58 17.14 -14.00
C LYS A 148 5.65 17.01 -12.92
N ASN A 149 5.91 15.79 -12.45
CA ASN A 149 6.90 15.52 -11.39
C ASN A 149 8.29 15.15 -11.95
N ASN A 150 8.50 15.16 -13.28
CA ASN A 150 9.81 14.94 -13.93
C ASN A 150 10.24 16.15 -14.76
N ASP A 151 11.36 16.75 -14.34
CA ASP A 151 12.22 17.59 -15.15
C ASP A 151 12.66 16.83 -16.43
N SER A 152 12.19 17.28 -17.59
CA SER A 152 12.74 17.19 -18.96
C SER A 152 13.46 15.92 -19.51
N SER A 153 13.56 14.79 -18.81
CA SER A 153 14.26 13.61 -19.35
C SER A 153 13.79 12.26 -18.77
N SER A 154 12.63 11.75 -19.20
CA SER A 154 12.44 10.29 -19.36
C SER A 154 11.06 9.92 -19.93
N PHE A 155 11.08 9.48 -21.18
CA PHE A 155 10.01 8.75 -21.88
C PHE A 155 9.83 7.33 -21.29
N ALA A 156 9.30 7.16 -20.05
CA ALA A 156 9.01 5.81 -19.55
C ALA A 156 8.07 5.73 -18.32
N SER A 157 6.91 6.39 -18.34
CA SER A 157 5.83 6.12 -17.36
C SER A 157 4.73 5.29 -18.04
N ARG A 158 5.00 4.01 -18.30
CA ARG A 158 4.06 3.08 -18.98
C ARG A 158 3.45 1.99 -18.10
N LYS A 159 3.70 1.95 -16.79
CA LYS A 159 3.05 0.95 -15.93
C LYS A 159 2.84 1.47 -14.51
N ALA A 160 1.60 1.77 -14.15
CA ALA A 160 1.11 1.48 -12.81
C ALA A 160 0.99 -0.05 -12.76
N ILE A 161 1.74 -0.71 -11.89
CA ILE A 161 1.44 -2.11 -11.60
C ILE A 161 0.37 -2.06 -10.51
N LEU A 162 -0.89 -2.20 -10.92
CA LEU A 162 -1.94 -2.68 -10.02
C LEU A 162 -1.73 -4.18 -9.85
N GLU A 163 -1.87 -4.65 -8.62
CA GLU A 163 -1.71 -6.01 -8.11
C GLU A 163 -0.33 -6.41 -7.59
N GLY A 164 -0.37 -7.01 -6.39
CA GLY A 164 0.77 -7.35 -5.55
C GLY A 164 1.72 -8.33 -6.22
N PHE A 165 2.94 -7.86 -6.48
CA PHE A 165 4.11 -8.71 -6.64
C PHE A 165 5.29 -8.11 -5.88
N ILE A 166 6.13 -9.01 -5.37
CA ILE A 166 7.42 -8.74 -4.75
C ILE A 166 8.26 -7.92 -5.73
N CYS A 167 8.66 -6.72 -5.33
CA CYS A 167 9.62 -5.92 -6.08
C CYS A 167 11.02 -6.12 -5.52
N GLU A 168 11.86 -6.84 -6.26
CA GLU A 168 13.31 -6.74 -6.11
C GLU A 168 13.74 -5.34 -6.58
N SER A 169 14.16 -4.50 -5.64
CA SER A 169 14.85 -3.27 -5.99
C SER A 169 16.33 -3.56 -6.21
N ILE A 170 16.78 -3.42 -7.46
CA ILE A 170 18.19 -3.20 -7.76
C ILE A 170 18.52 -1.75 -7.36
N ASP A 171 19.51 -1.64 -6.47
CA ASP A 171 20.26 -0.49 -5.99
C ASP A 171 19.61 0.48 -4.98
N SER A 172 20.07 0.30 -3.74
CA SER A 172 20.41 1.30 -2.72
C SER A 172 19.66 2.64 -2.76
N PHE A 173 18.55 2.70 -2.03
CA PHE A 173 18.17 3.94 -1.35
C PHE A 173 18.78 3.89 0.05
N SER A 174 19.96 4.46 0.20
CA SER A 174 20.51 4.83 1.50
C SER A 174 19.52 5.78 2.17
N ALA A 175 18.97 5.36 3.31
CA ALA A 175 18.28 6.25 4.21
C ALA A 175 19.28 7.30 4.70
N ASN A 176 19.34 8.45 4.03
CA ASN A 176 19.97 9.65 4.57
C ASN A 176 19.02 10.24 5.63
N VAL A 177 18.91 9.55 6.77
CA VAL A 177 18.48 10.17 8.02
C VAL A 177 19.72 10.85 8.56
N LYS A 178 19.85 12.16 8.30
CA LYS A 178 20.80 12.96 9.07
C LYS A 178 20.31 12.98 10.53
N PRO A 179 21.15 12.62 11.51
CA PRO A 179 20.83 12.94 12.89
C PRO A 179 20.80 14.47 13.00
N ASN A 180 19.68 15.00 13.48
CA ASN A 180 19.60 16.43 13.79
C ASN A 180 20.46 16.73 15.03
N PRO A 181 20.98 17.97 15.13
CA PRO A 181 22.08 18.35 16.04
C PRO A 181 21.74 18.25 17.52
#